data_AF-A0A3B9QW26-F1
#
_entry.id   AF-A0A3B9QW26-F1
#
_cell.length_a   1.000
_cell.length_b   1.000
_cell.length_c   1.000
_cell.angle_alpha   90.00
_cell.angle_beta   90.00
_cell.angle_gamma   90.00
#
_symmetry.space_group_name_H-M   'P 1'
#
loop_
_entity.id
_entity.type
_entity.pdbx_description
1 polymer ?
#
loop_
_entity_poly.entity_id
_entity_poly.type
_entity_poly.pdbx_seq_one_letter_code
_entity_poly.pdbx_strand_id
1 'polypeptide(L)'
;MAGRARGGLIVRAGGGTGGGADTGGGPGDGTSAPGAGVNTDGRDPAYINAASVRAWATDIAAGDTAGMTGKCWTMPAGYVESNYTGAADRIVEALATAPIQAQDGYVWGADSVTEVRVPWAEGESDYACPKVDLDGDHNPPDSVVLWTAQRFLLREQGSPVKLADTEDAYPLRCAYSQNPVEPAPVVNWSP
;
A
#
# COMPACT_ATOMS: atom_id res chain seq x y z
N MET A 1 -70.73 -7.50 -0.36
CA MET A 1 -71.61 -6.65 0.46
C MET A 1 -71.12 -6.74 1.90
N ALA A 2 -70.86 -5.56 2.52
CA ALA A 2 -70.70 -5.27 3.96
C ALA A 2 -69.71 -6.13 4.79
N GLY A 3 -68.89 -5.60 5.69
CA GLY A 3 -68.75 -4.27 6.26
C GLY A 3 -67.60 -4.31 7.28
N ARG A 4 -66.95 -3.16 7.44
CA ARG A 4 -65.73 -2.87 8.21
C ARG A 4 -66.12 -2.26 9.57
N ALA A 5 -65.44 -2.61 10.67
CA ALA A 5 -65.11 -1.73 11.83
C ALA A 5 -64.67 -2.61 13.04
N ARG A 6 -63.42 -2.52 13.51
CA ARG A 6 -62.79 -1.53 14.42
C ARG A 6 -63.15 -1.72 15.92
N GLY A 7 -62.14 -2.11 16.69
CA GLY A 7 -61.91 -1.76 18.10
C GLY A 7 -60.40 -1.86 18.31
N GLY A 8 -59.65 -0.91 18.87
CA GLY A 8 -59.98 0.16 19.80
C GLY A 8 -58.90 0.10 20.89
N LEU A 9 -57.67 0.51 20.57
CA LEU A 9 -56.55 0.53 21.53
C LEU A 9 -56.47 1.90 22.20
N ILE A 10 -56.34 1.84 23.52
CA ILE A 10 -56.48 2.92 24.49
C ILE A 10 -55.27 3.86 24.45
N VAL A 11 -55.58 5.16 24.50
CA VAL A 11 -54.69 6.31 24.63
C VAL A 11 -54.10 6.38 26.04
N ARG A 12 -52.79 6.64 26.15
CA ARG A 12 -52.20 7.32 27.30
C ARG A 12 -51.46 8.55 26.81
N ALA A 13 -51.93 9.71 27.25
CA ALA A 13 -51.32 11.02 27.05
C ALA A 13 -50.78 11.55 28.39
N GLY A 14 -49.63 12.20 28.31
CA GLY A 14 -48.99 13.03 29.33
C GLY A 14 -47.53 13.23 28.91
N GLY A 15 -46.98 14.41 28.70
CA GLY A 15 -47.44 15.79 28.84
C GLY A 15 -46.22 16.67 29.10
N GLY A 16 -45.93 17.63 28.21
CA GLY A 16 -44.92 18.72 28.35
C GLY A 16 -43.50 18.37 27.88
N THR A 17 -42.71 19.22 27.21
CA THR A 17 -42.83 20.63 26.75
C THR A 17 -41.60 20.95 25.89
N GLY A 18 -41.78 21.77 24.83
CA GLY A 18 -40.71 22.40 24.02
C GLY A 18 -40.25 21.53 22.84
N GLY A 19 -40.24 21.96 21.58
CA GLY A 19 -40.21 23.30 21.01
C GLY A 19 -39.15 23.27 19.89
N GLY A 20 -39.52 23.64 18.66
CA GLY A 20 -38.57 23.86 17.56
C GLY A 20 -38.58 22.79 16.47
N ALA A 21 -39.17 23.16 15.34
CA ALA A 21 -38.87 22.54 14.05
C ALA A 21 -37.42 22.85 13.65
N ASP A 22 -36.75 21.95 12.93
CA ASP A 22 -36.00 22.33 11.74
C ASP A 22 -35.79 21.12 10.83
N THR A 23 -36.36 21.25 9.64
CA THR A 23 -36.13 20.40 8.47
C THR A 23 -34.78 20.73 7.87
N GLY A 24 -33.85 19.78 7.90
CA GLY A 24 -32.57 19.90 7.21
C GLY A 24 -32.06 18.51 6.81
N GLY A 25 -32.45 18.05 5.61
CA GLY A 25 -31.79 16.94 4.96
C GLY A 25 -30.38 17.35 4.55
N GLY A 26 -29.37 16.74 5.15
CA GLY A 26 -27.98 16.76 4.71
C GLY A 26 -27.61 15.43 4.06
N PRO A 27 -26.80 15.40 2.99
CA PRO A 27 -26.47 14.18 2.27
C PRO A 27 -25.43 13.37 3.05
N GLY A 28 -25.83 12.15 3.41
CA GLY A 28 -24.99 10.97 3.65
C GLY A 28 -23.60 11.17 4.24
N ASP A 29 -23.50 11.10 5.57
CA ASP A 29 -22.28 10.61 6.22
C ASP A 29 -22.19 9.10 5.96
N GLY A 30 -21.66 8.76 4.79
CA GLY A 30 -20.98 7.50 4.62
C GLY A 30 -19.79 7.51 5.56
N THR A 31 -19.97 6.98 6.77
CA THR A 31 -18.87 6.62 7.65
C THR A 31 -17.97 5.66 6.88
N SER A 32 -16.90 6.20 6.29
CA SER A 32 -15.77 5.39 5.86
C SER A 32 -15.31 4.62 7.09
N ALA A 33 -15.27 3.29 6.98
CA ALA A 33 -14.56 2.48 7.94
C ALA A 33 -13.15 3.07 8.13
N PRO A 34 -12.59 3.08 9.35
CA PRO A 34 -11.22 3.53 9.53
C PRO A 34 -10.33 2.57 8.77
N GLY A 35 -9.88 2.97 7.58
CA GLY A 35 -8.76 2.31 6.93
C GLY A 35 -7.60 2.34 7.91
N ALA A 36 -6.85 1.23 8.00
CA ALA A 36 -5.63 1.13 8.80
C ALA A 36 -4.89 2.48 8.74
N GLY A 37 -4.54 3.06 9.89
CA GLY A 37 -4.27 4.49 10.13
C GLY A 37 -3.09 5.10 9.37
N VAL A 38 -3.06 4.97 8.04
CA VAL A 38 -2.12 5.59 7.13
C VAL A 38 -2.40 7.08 7.15
N ASN A 39 -1.48 7.83 7.74
CA ASN A 39 -1.45 9.27 7.64
C ASN A 39 -1.06 9.64 6.21
N THR A 40 -1.84 10.54 5.62
CA THR A 40 -1.69 10.90 4.22
C THR A 40 -1.53 12.41 4.01
N ASP A 41 -1.27 13.13 5.10
CA ASP A 41 -1.08 14.57 5.09
C ASP A 41 0.24 14.91 4.39
N GLY A 42 0.26 16.02 3.64
CA GLY A 42 1.47 16.46 2.93
C GLY A 42 1.82 15.66 1.66
N ARG A 43 1.09 14.59 1.33
CA ARG A 43 1.28 13.87 0.06
C ARG A 43 0.61 14.60 -1.10
N ASP A 44 1.17 14.44 -2.29
CA ASP A 44 0.55 14.84 -3.55
C ASP A 44 -0.17 13.63 -4.18
N PRO A 45 -1.50 13.69 -4.38
CA PRO A 45 -2.26 12.59 -4.98
C PRO A 45 -1.87 12.28 -6.43
N ALA A 46 -1.11 13.14 -7.11
CA ALA A 46 -0.61 12.87 -8.46
C ALA A 46 0.44 11.76 -8.52
N TYR A 47 1.13 11.48 -7.40
CA TYR A 47 2.26 10.54 -7.35
C TYR A 47 2.02 9.32 -6.47
N ILE A 48 0.92 9.28 -5.70
CA ILE A 48 0.62 8.14 -4.84
C ILE A 48 -0.87 7.87 -4.67
N ASN A 49 -1.25 6.64 -5.02
CA ASN A 49 -2.55 6.09 -4.73
C ASN A 49 -2.64 5.70 -3.25
N ALA A 50 -3.11 6.60 -2.39
CA ALA A 50 -3.25 6.26 -0.97
C ALA A 50 -4.26 5.14 -0.67
N ALA A 51 -5.15 4.78 -1.60
CA ALA A 51 -6.01 3.61 -1.42
C ALA A 51 -5.20 2.31 -1.52
N SER A 52 -4.19 2.25 -2.39
CA SER A 52 -3.32 1.08 -2.55
C SER A 52 -2.45 0.85 -1.30
N VAL A 53 -1.95 1.92 -0.68
CA VAL A 53 -1.21 1.86 0.59
C VAL A 53 -2.11 1.39 1.74
N ARG A 54 -3.36 1.90 1.82
CA ARG A 54 -4.33 1.46 2.83
C ARG A 54 -4.74 0.00 2.66
N ALA A 55 -4.86 -0.49 1.43
CA ALA A 55 -5.13 -1.90 1.15
C ALA A 55 -4.00 -2.77 1.69
N TRP A 56 -2.75 -2.40 1.41
CA TRP A 56 -1.57 -3.08 1.95
C TRP A 56 -1.51 -3.06 3.48
N ALA A 57 -1.73 -1.90 4.09
CA ALA A 57 -1.76 -1.76 5.55
C ALA A 57 -2.90 -2.58 6.20
N THR A 58 -4.04 -2.73 5.52
CA THR A 58 -5.16 -3.57 5.98
C THR A 58 -4.77 -5.05 5.98
N ASP A 59 -4.10 -5.52 4.93
CA ASP A 59 -3.65 -6.92 4.85
C ASP A 59 -2.53 -7.23 5.86
N ILE A 60 -1.67 -6.25 6.17
CA ILE A 60 -0.69 -6.36 7.27
C ILE A 60 -1.40 -6.52 8.61
N ALA A 61 -2.37 -5.66 8.91
CA ALA A 61 -3.12 -5.73 10.17
C ALA A 61 -3.92 -7.04 10.31
N ALA A 62 -4.35 -7.62 9.18
CA ALA A 62 -5.00 -8.93 9.13
C ALA A 62 -4.04 -10.12 9.21
N GLY A 63 -2.72 -9.91 9.04
CA GLY A 63 -1.73 -10.97 8.98
C GLY A 63 -1.86 -11.87 7.73
N ASP A 64 -2.40 -11.35 6.62
CA ASP A 64 -2.62 -12.13 5.40
C ASP A 64 -1.32 -12.31 4.58
N THR A 65 -0.34 -13.06 5.13
CA THR A 65 0.95 -13.28 4.47
C THR A 65 0.79 -13.89 3.08
N ALA A 66 -0.14 -14.83 2.91
CA ALA A 66 -0.34 -15.54 1.65
C ALA A 66 -0.93 -14.62 0.57
N GLY A 67 -1.97 -13.85 0.91
CA GLY A 67 -2.55 -12.87 0.00
C GLY A 67 -1.55 -11.77 -0.35
N MET A 68 -0.80 -11.26 0.62
CA MET A 68 0.25 -10.27 0.38
C MET A 68 1.36 -10.80 -0.50
N THR A 69 1.81 -12.05 -0.32
CA THR A 69 2.84 -12.65 -1.17
C THR A 69 2.40 -12.72 -2.63
N GLY A 70 1.12 -12.99 -2.88
CA GLY A 70 0.56 -13.00 -4.25
C GLY A 70 0.45 -11.61 -4.88
N LYS A 71 0.07 -10.60 -4.09
CA LYS A 71 -0.08 -9.20 -4.54
C LYS A 71 1.27 -8.50 -4.69
N CYS A 72 2.20 -8.73 -3.77
CA CYS A 72 3.57 -8.20 -3.76
C CYS A 72 4.59 -9.12 -4.43
N TRP A 73 4.25 -9.55 -5.63
CA TRP A 73 5.11 -10.38 -6.48
C TRP A 73 6.43 -9.67 -6.88
N THR A 74 6.50 -8.34 -6.75
CA THR A 74 7.72 -7.55 -6.98
C THR A 74 8.78 -7.78 -5.89
N MET A 75 8.38 -8.34 -4.74
CA MET A 75 9.23 -8.72 -3.62
C MET A 75 9.39 -10.25 -3.53
N PRO A 76 10.51 -10.76 -2.99
CA PRO A 76 10.63 -12.19 -2.71
C PRO A 76 9.69 -12.59 -1.56
N ALA A 77 9.11 -13.79 -1.62
CA ALA A 77 8.13 -14.26 -0.63
C ALA A 77 8.65 -14.21 0.81
N GLY A 78 9.92 -14.59 1.04
CA GLY A 78 10.53 -14.54 2.37
C GLY A 78 10.61 -13.11 2.95
N TYR A 79 10.73 -12.09 2.10
CA TYR A 79 10.71 -10.69 2.53
C TYR A 79 9.31 -10.26 3.00
N VAL A 80 8.25 -10.70 2.31
CA VAL A 80 6.87 -10.44 2.74
C VAL A 80 6.62 -11.07 4.11
N GLU A 81 7.10 -12.29 4.35
CA GLU A 81 6.96 -12.97 5.63
C GLU A 81 7.72 -12.23 6.76
N SER A 82 9.02 -11.96 6.58
CA SER A 82 9.86 -11.37 7.61
C SER A 82 9.62 -9.89 7.83
N ASN A 83 9.54 -9.10 6.75
CA ASN A 83 9.54 -7.64 6.82
C ASN A 83 8.15 -7.04 6.82
N TYR A 84 7.08 -7.78 6.45
CA TYR A 84 5.71 -7.30 6.62
C TYR A 84 5.04 -7.96 7.83
N THR A 85 4.69 -9.24 7.74
CA THR A 85 3.93 -9.89 8.82
C THR A 85 4.73 -10.08 10.10
N GLY A 86 6.05 -10.25 10.00
CA GLY A 86 6.94 -10.30 11.16
C GLY A 86 7.10 -8.95 11.90
N ALA A 87 6.63 -7.84 11.33
CA ALA A 87 6.84 -6.50 11.86
C ALA A 87 5.58 -5.60 11.80
N ALA A 88 4.39 -6.20 11.80
CA ALA A 88 3.12 -5.52 11.56
C ALA A 88 2.91 -4.29 12.46
N ASP A 89 3.13 -4.40 13.77
CA ASP A 89 2.93 -3.30 14.72
C ASP A 89 3.85 -2.10 14.43
N ARG A 90 5.12 -2.36 14.09
CA ARG A 90 6.12 -1.33 13.77
C ARG A 90 5.76 -0.58 12.48
N ILE A 91 5.23 -1.32 11.50
CA ILE A 91 4.77 -0.74 10.23
C ILE A 91 3.55 0.15 10.46
N VAL A 92 2.57 -0.29 11.25
CA VAL A 92 1.39 0.50 11.59
C VAL A 92 1.78 1.79 12.30
N GLU A 93 2.76 1.73 13.21
CA GLU A 93 3.32 2.93 13.87
C GLU A 93 3.98 3.90 12.88
N ALA A 94 4.84 3.39 11.98
CA ALA A 94 5.47 4.22 10.95
C ALA A 94 4.44 4.91 10.06
N LEU A 95 3.42 4.18 9.61
CA LEU A 95 2.34 4.68 8.75
C LEU A 95 1.49 5.79 9.40
N ALA A 96 1.48 5.90 10.72
CA ALA A 96 0.76 6.98 11.44
C ALA A 96 1.46 8.35 11.31
N THR A 97 2.73 8.38 10.90
CA THR A 97 3.49 9.62 10.68
C THR A 97 3.18 10.23 9.32
N ALA A 98 3.27 11.55 9.18
CA ALA A 98 3.09 12.19 7.88
C ALA A 98 4.24 11.78 6.94
N PRO A 99 3.98 11.38 5.69
CA PRO A 99 5.03 10.99 4.77
C PRO A 99 5.84 12.18 4.28
N ILE A 100 7.10 11.91 3.92
CA ILE A 100 7.94 12.84 3.15
C ILE A 100 8.11 12.33 1.72
N GLN A 101 8.27 13.25 0.77
CA GLN A 101 8.68 12.92 -0.59
C GLN A 101 10.20 12.76 -0.65
N ALA A 102 10.67 11.57 -0.99
CA ALA A 102 12.08 11.26 -1.24
C ALA A 102 12.36 11.21 -2.75
N GLN A 103 13.58 10.83 -3.14
CA GLN A 103 13.96 10.76 -4.56
C GLN A 103 13.29 9.61 -5.31
N ASP A 104 12.98 8.51 -4.62
CA ASP A 104 12.50 7.26 -5.21
C ASP A 104 11.07 6.90 -4.80
N GLY A 105 10.41 7.72 -3.98
CA GLY A 105 9.06 7.44 -3.48
C GLY A 105 8.64 8.32 -2.32
N TYR A 106 7.48 8.00 -1.74
CA TYR A 106 7.08 8.53 -0.43
C TYR A 106 7.61 7.65 0.69
N VAL A 107 7.98 8.26 1.81
CA VAL A 107 8.53 7.58 2.99
C VAL A 107 7.74 7.98 4.23
N TRP A 108 7.23 6.98 4.93
CA TRP A 108 6.68 7.10 6.29
C TRP A 108 7.74 6.70 7.30
N GLY A 109 7.72 7.33 8.47
CA GLY A 109 8.64 7.01 9.56
C GLY A 109 10.09 7.46 9.32
N ALA A 110 10.31 8.44 8.44
CA ALA A 110 11.64 8.89 8.01
C ALA A 110 12.57 9.38 9.15
N ASP A 111 12.01 9.76 10.30
CA ASP A 111 12.78 10.14 11.49
C ASP A 111 12.76 9.04 12.57
N SER A 112 12.46 7.79 12.20
CA SER A 112 12.30 6.66 13.10
C SER A 112 13.16 5.47 12.71
N VAL A 113 13.21 4.46 13.58
CA VAL A 113 13.97 3.22 13.32
C VAL A 113 13.31 2.38 12.22
N THR A 114 12.00 2.53 12.00
CA THR A 114 11.24 1.79 11.00
C THR A 114 10.72 2.72 9.91
N GLU A 115 11.21 2.54 8.69
CA GLU A 115 10.74 3.29 7.53
C GLU A 115 9.88 2.41 6.62
N VAL A 116 8.81 3.01 6.09
CA VAL A 116 8.00 2.41 5.04
C VAL A 116 8.10 3.29 3.81
N ARG A 117 8.77 2.78 2.78
CA ARG A 117 9.03 3.48 1.52
C ARG A 117 8.17 2.90 0.42
N VAL A 118 7.34 3.71 -0.20
CA VAL A 118 6.54 3.33 -1.39
C VAL A 118 7.25 3.87 -2.63
N PRO A 119 7.95 3.02 -3.41
CA PRO A 119 8.57 3.46 -4.65
C PRO A 119 7.57 4.06 -5.63
N TRP A 120 7.98 4.98 -6.50
CA TRP A 120 7.06 5.63 -7.47
C TRP A 120 6.20 4.65 -8.26
N ALA A 121 6.82 3.61 -8.83
CA ALA A 121 6.11 2.54 -9.56
C ALA A 121 5.05 1.81 -8.71
N GLU A 122 5.33 1.59 -7.43
CA GLU A 122 4.37 0.98 -6.49
C GLU A 122 3.28 1.97 -6.05
N GLY A 123 3.58 3.27 -6.06
CA GLY A 123 2.63 4.34 -5.77
C GLY A 123 1.55 4.50 -6.85
N GLU A 124 1.87 4.14 -8.09
CA GLU A 124 0.93 4.12 -9.23
C GLU A 124 0.09 2.83 -9.30
N SER A 125 0.52 1.77 -8.59
CA SER A 125 -0.18 0.48 -8.53
C SER A 125 -1.51 0.55 -7.77
N ASP A 126 -2.44 -0.35 -8.12
CA ASP A 126 -3.68 -0.59 -7.38
C ASP A 126 -3.44 -1.25 -6.01
N TYR A 127 -2.26 -1.82 -5.80
CA TYR A 127 -1.82 -2.37 -4.53
C TYR A 127 -0.33 -2.06 -4.31
N ALA A 128 -0.03 -1.25 -3.29
CA ALA A 128 1.35 -0.85 -3.02
C ALA A 128 2.14 -1.99 -2.37
N CYS A 129 3.39 -2.18 -2.79
CA CYS A 129 4.33 -3.11 -2.17
C CYS A 129 5.57 -2.36 -1.66
N PRO A 130 5.49 -1.75 -0.48
CA PRO A 130 6.54 -0.88 0.04
C PRO A 130 7.81 -1.63 0.39
N LYS A 131 8.96 -0.96 0.34
CA LYS A 131 10.18 -1.40 1.02
C LYS A 131 10.08 -0.97 2.48
N VAL A 132 10.27 -1.92 3.39
CA VAL A 132 10.28 -1.71 4.84
C VAL A 132 11.71 -1.91 5.36
N ASP A 133 12.28 -0.82 5.88
CA ASP A 133 13.56 -0.82 6.58
C ASP A 133 13.26 -0.88 8.07
N LEU A 134 13.61 -1.99 8.74
CA LEU A 134 13.18 -2.21 10.12
C LEU A 134 14.13 -1.60 11.15
N ASP A 135 15.42 -1.46 10.88
CA ASP A 135 16.40 -1.12 11.92
C ASP A 135 17.39 -0.02 11.47
N GLY A 136 16.93 0.91 10.64
CA GLY A 136 17.76 1.97 10.06
C GLY A 136 18.81 1.49 9.06
N ASP A 137 18.81 0.19 8.70
CA ASP A 137 19.59 -0.32 7.58
C ASP A 137 18.81 -0.09 6.29
N HIS A 138 19.27 0.89 5.51
CA HIS A 138 18.69 1.23 4.21
C HIS A 138 19.25 0.40 3.06
N ASN A 139 20.17 -0.53 3.34
CA ASN A 139 20.66 -1.42 2.30
C ASN A 139 19.59 -2.49 1.98
N PRO A 140 19.26 -2.70 0.71
CA PRO A 140 18.35 -3.78 0.35
C PRO A 140 19.00 -5.12 0.73
N PRO A 141 18.24 -6.05 1.35
CA PRO A 141 18.77 -7.38 1.65
C PRO A 141 19.08 -8.13 0.36
N ASP A 142 20.07 -9.02 0.42
CA ASP A 142 20.53 -9.82 -0.74
C ASP A 142 19.38 -10.54 -1.47
N SER A 143 18.37 -11.00 -0.74
CA SER A 143 17.18 -11.65 -1.31
C SER A 143 16.39 -10.73 -2.25
N VAL A 144 16.25 -9.45 -1.90
CA VAL A 144 15.58 -8.44 -2.73
C VAL A 144 16.42 -8.11 -3.95
N VAL A 145 17.74 -7.99 -3.79
CA VAL A 145 18.68 -7.77 -4.90
C VAL A 145 18.64 -8.93 -5.90
N LEU A 146 18.74 -10.16 -5.43
CA LEU A 146 18.67 -11.37 -6.25
C LEU A 146 17.32 -11.49 -6.97
N TRP A 147 16.21 -11.21 -6.28
CA TRP A 147 14.87 -11.24 -6.87
C TRP A 147 14.71 -10.19 -7.97
N THR A 148 15.24 -8.99 -7.76
CA THR A 148 15.25 -7.91 -8.76
C THR A 148 16.02 -8.33 -10.02
N ALA A 149 17.21 -8.92 -9.85
CA ALA A 149 18.01 -9.44 -10.96
C ALA A 149 17.30 -10.58 -11.70
N GLN A 150 16.67 -11.50 -10.98
CA GLN A 150 15.89 -12.59 -11.57
C GLN A 150 14.71 -12.07 -12.39
N ARG A 151 13.95 -11.10 -11.87
CA ARG A 151 12.85 -10.45 -12.60
C ARG A 151 13.33 -9.81 -13.89
N PHE A 152 14.43 -9.07 -13.84
CA PHE A 152 15.06 -8.48 -15.02
C PHE A 152 15.40 -9.56 -16.06
N LEU A 153 16.12 -10.61 -15.68
CA LEU A 153 16.52 -11.68 -16.61
C LEU A 153 15.32 -12.41 -17.23
N LEU A 154 14.29 -12.70 -16.43
CA LEU A 154 13.06 -13.35 -16.89
C LEU A 154 12.28 -12.49 -17.89
N ARG A 155 12.21 -11.17 -17.63
CA ARG A 155 11.61 -10.19 -18.55
C ARG A 155 12.35 -10.17 -19.89
N GLU A 156 13.69 -10.08 -19.88
CA GLU A 156 14.50 -10.06 -21.10
C GLU A 156 14.37 -11.35 -21.93
N GLN A 157 14.07 -12.48 -21.29
CA GLN A 157 13.82 -13.77 -21.93
C GLN A 157 12.37 -13.92 -22.44
N GLY A 158 11.53 -12.88 -22.31
CA GLY A 158 10.12 -12.92 -22.70
C GLY A 158 9.24 -13.79 -21.79
N SER A 159 9.72 -14.12 -20.59
CA SER A 159 9.01 -14.93 -19.59
C SER A 159 8.92 -14.20 -18.24
N PRO A 160 8.35 -12.99 -18.18
CA PRO A 160 8.32 -12.19 -16.97
C PRO A 160 7.53 -12.87 -15.84
N VAL A 161 7.86 -12.54 -14.58
CA VAL A 161 7.19 -13.11 -13.39
C VAL A 161 5.67 -12.83 -13.42
N LYS A 162 5.29 -11.65 -13.91
CA LYS A 162 3.91 -11.27 -14.21
C LYS A 162 3.88 -10.56 -15.56
N LEU A 163 2.76 -10.65 -16.28
CA LEU A 163 2.61 -9.91 -17.55
C LEU A 163 2.66 -8.39 -17.37
N ALA A 164 2.28 -7.89 -16.19
CA ALA A 164 2.40 -6.47 -15.83
C ALA A 164 3.84 -6.05 -15.49
N ASP A 165 4.79 -6.99 -15.43
CA ASP A 165 6.20 -6.72 -15.13
C ASP A 165 6.92 -6.16 -16.36
N THR A 166 6.61 -4.90 -16.70
CA THR A 166 7.17 -4.16 -17.83
C THR A 166 8.12 -3.07 -17.35
N GLU A 167 9.01 -2.60 -18.23
CA GLU A 167 9.92 -1.49 -17.88
C GLU A 167 9.16 -0.19 -17.59
N ASP A 168 8.04 0.03 -18.27
CA ASP A 168 7.22 1.23 -18.06
C ASP A 168 6.50 1.22 -16.70
N ALA A 169 5.97 0.05 -16.29
CA ALA A 169 5.20 -0.06 -15.04
C ALA A 169 6.09 -0.31 -13.81
N TYR A 170 7.15 -1.10 -13.98
CA TYR A 170 8.11 -1.43 -12.93
C TYR A 170 9.54 -1.32 -13.49
N PRO A 171 10.09 -0.09 -13.53
CA PRO A 171 11.44 0.15 -14.03
C PRO A 171 12.48 -0.64 -13.22
N LEU A 172 13.30 -1.41 -13.91
CA LEU A 172 14.42 -2.15 -13.32
C LEU A 172 15.77 -1.64 -13.85
N ARG A 173 15.75 -0.91 -14.96
CA ARG A 173 16.92 -0.24 -15.52
C ARG A 173 17.08 1.10 -14.83
N CYS A 174 18.31 1.46 -14.52
CA CYS A 174 18.61 2.79 -14.02
C CYS A 174 18.27 3.82 -15.10
N ALA A 175 17.38 4.77 -14.80
CA ALA A 175 17.04 5.89 -15.69
C ALA A 175 18.26 6.79 -16.00
N TYR A 176 19.30 6.73 -15.18
CA TYR A 176 20.55 7.43 -15.36
C TYR A 176 21.72 6.43 -15.33
N SER A 177 22.29 6.09 -16.50
CA SER A 177 23.61 5.46 -16.56
C SER A 177 24.66 6.57 -16.52
N GLN A 178 25.30 6.80 -15.37
CA GLN A 178 26.56 7.57 -15.32
C GLN A 178 27.61 6.68 -16.00
N ASN A 179 27.78 6.84 -17.31
CA ASN A 179 28.69 6.10 -18.19
C ASN A 179 28.28 4.63 -18.46
N PRO A 180 28.07 4.24 -19.73
CA PRO A 180 28.15 2.83 -20.08
C PRO A 180 29.55 2.34 -19.66
N VAL A 181 29.61 1.43 -18.70
CA VAL A 181 30.81 0.60 -18.55
C VAL A 181 30.77 -0.30 -19.78
N GLU A 182 31.59 0.01 -20.80
CA GLU A 182 31.83 -0.96 -21.86
C GLU A 182 32.34 -2.24 -21.18
N PRO A 183 31.67 -3.40 -21.38
CA PRO A 183 32.19 -4.63 -20.85
C PRO A 183 33.61 -4.81 -21.40
N ALA A 184 34.58 -5.02 -20.50
CA ALA A 184 35.94 -5.31 -20.93
C ALA A 184 35.90 -6.48 -21.93
N PRO A 185 36.68 -6.41 -23.03
CA PRO A 185 36.71 -7.50 -24.00
C PRO A 185 37.02 -8.81 -23.25
N VAL A 186 36.19 -9.83 -23.49
CA VAL A 186 36.45 -11.18 -22.98
C VAL A 186 37.80 -11.63 -23.52
N VAL A 187 38.82 -11.59 -22.68
CA VAL A 187 40.12 -12.16 -23.01
C VAL A 187 39.96 -13.68 -23.02
N ASN A 188 39.91 -14.26 -24.22
CA ASN A 188 40.02 -15.70 -24.39
C ASN A 188 41.42 -16.13 -23.96
N TRP A 189 41.53 -16.59 -22.72
CA TRP A 189 42.72 -17.32 -22.28
C TRP A 189 42.68 -18.70 -22.92
N SER A 190 43.45 -18.89 -24.01
CA SER A 190 43.88 -20.22 -24.42
C SER A 190 44.96 -20.72 -23.46
N PRO A 191 44.94 -22.01 -23.06
CA PRO A 191 45.93 -22.61 -22.17
C PRO A 191 47.34 -22.67 -22.78
#